data_AF-A0A0G1AIQ9-F1
#
_entry.id   AF-A0A0G1AIQ9-F1
#
_cell.length_a   1.000
_cell.length_b   1.000
_cell.length_c   1.000
_cell.angle_alpha   90.00
_cell.angle_beta   90.00
_cell.angle_gamma   90.00
#
_symmetry.space_group_name_H-M   'P 1'
#
loop_
_entity.id
_entity.type
_entity.pdbx_description
1 polymer ?
#
loop_
_entity_poly.entity_id
_entity_poly.type
_entity_poly.pdbx_seq_one_letter_code
_entity_poly.pdbx_strand_id
1 'polypeptide(L)'
;MKEVVTYKNPNSKVIIKVINELCISAATCIIHAPETFDLDSDGIVYAKEGTWDEAEKIIKGAKSCPTTAIIVEDLEGNVLYPEKK
;
A
#
# COMPACT_ATOMS: atom_id res chain seq x y z
N MET A 1 18.30 4.77 6.25
CA MET A 1 17.10 5.03 7.05
C MET A 1 15.94 4.74 6.12
N LYS A 2 15.06 3.80 6.45
CA LYS A 2 13.96 3.45 5.55
C LYS A 2 13.02 4.62 5.39
N GLU A 3 12.95 5.18 4.19
CA GLU A 3 11.96 6.19 3.85
C GLU A 3 10.59 5.51 3.80
N VAL A 4 9.70 5.95 4.70
CA VAL A 4 8.34 5.41 4.81
C VAL A 4 7.36 6.55 4.54
N VAL A 5 6.63 6.45 3.44
CA VAL A 5 5.58 7.39 3.08
C VAL A 5 4.24 6.85 3.58
N THR A 6 3.44 7.70 4.22
CA THR A 6 2.13 7.32 4.76
C THR A 6 1.02 8.01 3.97
N TYR A 7 0.05 7.23 3.51
CA TYR A 7 -1.12 7.68 2.80
C TYR A 7 -2.37 7.48 3.66
N LYS A 8 -3.20 8.52 3.74
CA LYS A 8 -4.49 8.51 4.44
C LYS A 8 -5.56 9.03 3.50
N ASN A 9 -6.73 8.41 3.57
CA ASN A 9 -7.88 8.82 2.77
C ASN A 9 -9.12 8.84 3.67
N PRO A 10 -9.85 9.97 3.76
CA PRO A 10 -11.03 10.09 4.63
C PRO A 10 -12.16 9.11 4.26
N ASN A 11 -12.17 8.60 3.02
CA ASN A 11 -13.17 7.63 2.55
C ASN A 11 -12.72 6.17 2.70
N SER A 12 -11.50 5.93 3.20
CA SER A 12 -10.93 4.60 3.39
C SER A 12 -10.99 4.17 4.85
N LYS A 13 -11.11 2.86 5.08
CA LYS A 13 -11.03 2.23 6.41
C LYS A 13 -9.61 1.81 6.82
N VAL A 14 -8.62 2.07 5.96
CA VAL A 14 -7.24 1.66 6.16
C VAL A 14 -6.26 2.79 5.85
N ILE A 15 -5.11 2.73 6.52
CA ILE A 15 -3.95 3.57 6.29
C ILE A 15 -2.91 2.73 5.54
N ILE A 16 -2.31 3.31 4.52
CA ILE A 16 -1.29 2.64 3.71
C ILE A 16 0.05 3.28 4.02
N LYS A 17 1.08 2.46 4.25
CA LYS A 17 2.46 2.92 4.35
C LYS A 17 3.31 2.20 3.32
N VAL A 18 4.15 2.94 2.62
CA VAL A 18 5.06 2.41 1.61
C VAL A 18 6.48 2.62 2.07
N ILE A 19 7.28 1.55 2.06
CA ILE A 19 8.72 1.60 2.27
C ILE A 19 9.38 1.70 0.90
N ASN A 20 9.74 2.93 0.49
CA ASN A 20 10.21 3.21 -0.87
C ASN A 20 11.43 2.36 -1.23
N GLU A 21 12.39 2.22 -0.31
CA GLU A 21 13.62 1.42 -0.52
C GLU A 21 13.37 -0.08 -0.79
N LEU A 22 12.18 -0.61 -0.46
CA LEU A 22 11.83 -2.01 -0.74
C LEU A 22 11.01 -2.19 -2.02
N CYS A 23 10.49 -1.10 -2.60
CA CYS A 23 9.70 -1.20 -3.82
C CYS A 23 10.61 -1.53 -5.00
N ILE A 24 10.31 -2.61 -5.72
CA ILE A 24 11.06 -3.06 -6.91
C ILE A 24 10.25 -2.94 -8.19
N SER A 25 9.24 -2.06 -8.19
CA SER A 25 8.39 -1.77 -9.36
C SER A 25 7.71 -3.01 -9.98
N ALA A 26 7.39 -4.03 -9.17
CA ALA A 26 6.76 -5.26 -9.65
C ALA A 26 5.33 -5.07 -10.17
N ALA A 27 4.69 -3.93 -9.87
CA ALA A 27 3.33 -3.54 -10.29
C ALA A 27 2.19 -4.52 -9.90
N THR A 28 2.45 -5.56 -9.11
CA THR A 28 1.44 -6.54 -8.67
C THR A 28 0.36 -5.92 -7.78
N CYS A 29 0.72 -4.91 -7.00
CA CYS A 29 -0.22 -4.15 -6.17
C CYS A 29 -1.29 -3.44 -7.01
N ILE A 30 -0.92 -2.89 -8.18
CA ILE A 30 -1.84 -2.22 -9.11
C ILE A 30 -2.84 -3.22 -9.70
N ILE A 31 -2.39 -4.44 -10.01
CA ILE A 31 -3.27 -5.48 -10.58
C ILE A 31 -4.41 -5.83 -9.61
N HIS A 32 -4.15 -5.82 -8.30
CA HIS A 32 -5.14 -6.20 -7.29
C HIS A 32 -5.96 -5.05 -6.72
N ALA A 33 -5.38 -3.85 -6.64
CA ALA A 33 -6.07 -2.64 -6.19
C ALA A 33 -5.72 -1.45 -7.11
N PRO A 34 -6.24 -1.46 -8.35
CA PRO A 34 -5.91 -0.47 -9.37
C PRO A 34 -6.45 0.92 -9.06
N GLU A 35 -7.49 1.06 -8.23
CA GLU A 35 -8.01 2.38 -7.82
C GLU A 35 -7.19 2.97 -6.67
N THR A 36 -6.46 2.14 -5.93
CA THR A 36 -5.62 2.59 -4.82
C THR A 36 -4.17 2.83 -5.24
N PHE A 37 -3.53 1.91 -5.95
CA PHE A 37 -2.09 1.96 -6.19
C PHE A 37 -1.76 2.39 -7.62
N ASP A 38 -0.64 3.08 -7.75
CA ASP A 38 0.02 3.33 -9.03
C ASP A 38 1.53 3.51 -8.80
N LEU A 39 2.34 3.54 -9.87
CA LEU A 39 3.78 3.83 -9.79
C LEU A 39 4.05 5.28 -10.20
N ASP A 40 4.93 5.95 -9.46
CA ASP A 40 5.42 7.27 -9.84
C ASP A 40 6.49 7.19 -10.95
N SER A 41 7.08 8.34 -11.29
CA SER A 41 8.15 8.43 -12.29
C SER A 41 9.40 7.64 -11.95
N ASP A 42 9.63 7.36 -10.67
CA ASP A 42 10.77 6.62 -10.15
C ASP A 42 10.45 5.12 -9.99
N GLY A 43 9.24 4.70 -10.39
CA GLY A 43 8.77 3.32 -10.28
C GLY A 43 8.39 2.92 -8.86
N ILE A 44 8.22 3.88 -7.95
CA ILE A 44 7.83 3.65 -6.57
C ILE A 44 6.31 3.68 -6.46
N VAL A 45 5.77 2.73 -5.73
CA VAL A 45 4.33 2.66 -5.51
C VAL A 45 3.86 3.82 -4.63
N TYR A 46 2.82 4.51 -5.06
CA TYR A 46 2.10 5.49 -4.25
C TYR A 46 0.61 5.13 -4.17
N ALA A 47 -0.08 5.65 -3.15
CA ALA A 47 -1.54 5.57 -3.10
C ALA A 47 -2.14 6.80 -3.78
N LYS A 48 -3.00 6.59 -4.78
CA LYS A 48 -3.65 7.64 -5.57
C LYS A 48 -4.55 8.53 -4.71
N GLU A 49 -4.77 9.74 -5.17
CA GLU A 49 -5.84 10.59 -4.64
C GLU A 49 -7.22 10.08 -5.11
N GLY A 50 -8.29 10.41 -4.37
CA GLY A 50 -9.66 10.07 -4.77
C GLY A 50 -10.27 8.90 -4.01
N THR A 51 -10.97 8.00 -4.68
CA THR A 51 -11.63 6.85 -4.04
C THR A 51 -10.72 5.64 -4.14
N TRP A 52 -10.40 5.04 -3.00
CA TRP A 52 -9.61 3.81 -2.95
C TRP A 52 -10.49 2.58 -3.14
N ASP A 53 -9.86 1.48 -3.56
CA ASP A 53 -10.46 0.16 -3.51
C ASP A 53 -10.86 -0.22 -2.08
N GLU A 54 -11.72 -1.24 -1.96
CA GLU A 54 -12.09 -1.82 -0.67
C GLU A 54 -10.87 -2.37 0.08
N ALA A 55 -10.91 -2.33 1.41
CA ALA A 55 -9.81 -2.74 2.28
C ALA A 55 -9.28 -4.15 1.93
N GLU A 56 -10.14 -5.10 1.58
CA GLU A 56 -9.75 -6.45 1.19
C GLU A 56 -8.86 -6.47 -0.07
N LYS A 57 -9.18 -5.65 -1.08
CA LYS A 57 -8.38 -5.51 -2.29
C LYS A 57 -7.05 -4.81 -1.99
N ILE A 58 -7.06 -3.77 -1.17
CA ILE A 58 -5.83 -3.07 -0.74
C ILE A 58 -4.89 -4.04 -0.04
N ILE A 59 -5.40 -4.84 0.91
CA ILE A 59 -4.63 -5.86 1.62
C ILE A 59 -4.13 -6.93 0.65
N LYS A 60 -4.95 -7.35 -0.33
CA LYS A 60 -4.53 -8.30 -1.37
C LYS A 60 -3.41 -7.72 -2.23
N GLY A 61 -3.48 -6.44 -2.59
CA GLY A 61 -2.41 -5.71 -3.28
C GLY A 61 -1.14 -5.68 -2.46
N ALA A 62 -1.23 -5.38 -1.16
CA ALA A 62 -0.06 -5.42 -0.27
C ALA A 62 0.54 -6.82 -0.13
N LYS A 63 -0.30 -7.87 0.01
CA LYS A 63 0.11 -9.29 0.06
C LYS A 63 0.79 -9.77 -1.23
N SER A 64 0.45 -9.17 -2.37
CA SER A 64 1.07 -9.48 -3.66
C SER A 64 2.46 -8.87 -3.84
N CYS A 65 2.90 -7.99 -2.93
CA CYS A 65 4.20 -7.36 -2.99
C CYS A 65 5.30 -8.36 -2.60
N PRO A 66 6.20 -8.77 -3.51
CA PRO A 66 7.22 -9.79 -3.25
C PRO A 66 8.24 -9.37 -2.17
N THR A 67 8.41 -8.06 -1.96
CA THR A 67 9.34 -7.49 -1.00
C THR A 67 8.66 -6.96 0.26
N THR A 68 7.33 -7.07 0.37
CA THR A 68 6.56 -6.53 1.50
C THR A 68 6.81 -5.03 1.71
N ALA A 69 6.92 -4.27 0.61
CA ALA A 69 7.13 -2.83 0.65
C ALA A 69 5.89 -2.04 1.12
N ILE A 70 4.69 -2.65 1.06
CA ILE A 70 3.42 -2.03 1.43
C ILE A 70 2.96 -2.59 2.76
N ILE A 71 2.72 -1.70 3.71
CA ILE A 71 2.12 -1.97 5.02
C ILE A 71 0.70 -1.40 5.00
N VAL A 72 -0.24 -2.15 5.53
CA VAL A 72 -1.64 -1.74 5.67
C VAL A 72 -2.01 -1.79 7.15
N GLU A 73 -2.52 -0.69 7.65
CA GLU A 73 -3.00 -0.52 9.03
C GLU A 73 -4.49 -0.16 9.00
N ASP A 74 -5.20 -0.47 10.08
CA ASP A 74 -6.53 0.09 10.30
C ASP A 74 -6.44 1.53 10.84
N LEU A 75 -7.59 2.16 11.09
CA LEU A 75 -7.67 3.52 11.64
C LEU A 75 -7.27 3.59 13.13
N GLU A 76 -7.22 2.45 13.82
CA GLU A 76 -6.83 2.32 15.23
C GLU A 76 -5.32 2.13 15.39
N GLY A 77 -4.61 1.87 14.28
CA GLY A 77 -3.16 1.66 14.24
C GLY A 77 -2.75 0.18 14.32
N ASN A 78 -3.69 -0.76 14.21
CA ASN A 78 -3.36 -2.18 14.12
C ASN A 78 -2.87 -2.51 12.72
N VAL A 79 -1.75 -3.23 12.63
CA VAL A 79 -1.19 -3.68 11.37
C VAL A 79 -2.02 -4.85 10.84
N LEU A 80 -2.74 -4.63 9.74
CA LEU A 80 -3.49 -5.65 9.01
C LEU A 80 -2.56 -6.47 8.09
N TYR A 81 -1.50 -5.85 7.58
CA TYR A 81 -0.42 -6.50 6.83
C TYR A 81 0.87 -5.68 6.91
N PRO A 82 2.07 -6.30 6.99
CA PRO A 82 2.33 -7.74 7.14
C PRO A 82 1.97 -8.27 8.52
N GLU A 83 1.58 -9.54 8.60
CA GLU A 83 1.40 -10.23 9.88
C GLU A 83 2.74 -10.28 10.60
N LYS A 84 2.82 -9.73 11.83
CA LYS A 84 4.00 -9.87 12.68
C LYS A 84 4.20 -11.37 12.95
N LYS A 85 5.26 -11.95 12.38
CA LYS A 85 5.75 -13.27 12.81
C LYS A 85 6.46 -13.16 14.15
#